data_AF-A0A352B5W4-F1
#
_entry.id   AF-A0A352B5W4-F1
#
_cell.length_a   1.000
_cell.length_b   1.000
_cell.length_c   1.000
_cell.angle_alpha   90.00
_cell.angle_beta   90.00
_cell.angle_gamma   90.00
#
_symmetry.space_group_name_H-M   'P 1'
#
loop_
_entity.id
_entity.type
_entity.pdbx_description
1 polymer ?
#
loop_
_entity_poly.entity_id
_entity_poly.type
_entity_poly.pdbx_seq_one_letter_code
_entity_poly.pdbx_strand_id
1 'polypeptide(L)'
;MATAPASSDGEVLLALEQLHARRPDLHLEYPLAERWLAAGETAAARAIAEAGLRAKPGYYQLHLTLGKLAEHEGHTAEAIGAYRAVIAACPANLFAAHRLLGLVASEPPATPPRPAAPGDDPFVNPTMAQLYASQGHRAKAIAIYRTLLRRNPGDSVLTARITALEQEPQS
;
A
#
# COMPACT_ATOMS: atom_id res chain seq x y z
N MET A 1 24.36 -13.99 -15.93
CA MET A 1 23.84 -15.39 -15.88
C MET A 1 23.89 -15.80 -14.42
N ALA A 2 22.75 -15.82 -13.74
CA ALA A 2 22.66 -16.34 -12.38
C ALA A 2 22.55 -17.87 -12.49
N THR A 3 23.53 -18.59 -11.96
CA THR A 3 23.54 -20.06 -11.94
C THR A 3 22.58 -20.57 -10.88
N ALA A 4 21.52 -21.27 -11.31
CA ALA A 4 20.57 -21.92 -10.41
C ALA A 4 21.26 -23.01 -9.56
N PRO A 5 20.88 -23.19 -8.28
CA PRO A 5 21.48 -24.19 -7.39
C PRO A 5 21.11 -25.63 -7.81
N ALA A 6 22.02 -26.59 -7.57
CA ALA A 6 21.90 -28.01 -7.93
C ALA A 6 20.91 -28.81 -7.05
N SER A 7 19.73 -28.26 -6.83
CA SER A 7 18.60 -28.92 -6.15
C SER A 7 17.47 -29.16 -7.14
N SER A 8 16.52 -30.04 -6.81
CA SER A 8 15.31 -30.27 -7.62
C SER A 8 14.57 -28.98 -7.99
N ASP A 9 14.66 -27.96 -7.14
CA ASP A 9 14.10 -26.64 -7.41
C ASP A 9 14.86 -25.83 -8.48
N GLY A 10 16.17 -25.98 -8.59
CA GLY A 10 16.97 -25.33 -9.63
C GLY A 10 16.78 -25.97 -11.00
N GLU A 11 16.58 -27.29 -11.08
CA GLU A 11 16.26 -27.97 -12.33
C GLU A 11 14.91 -27.50 -12.90
N VAL A 12 13.90 -27.37 -12.04
CA VAL A 12 12.58 -26.87 -12.44
C VAL A 12 12.65 -25.40 -12.86
N LEU A 13 13.43 -24.58 -12.15
CA LEU A 13 13.66 -23.19 -12.53
C LEU A 13 14.28 -23.10 -13.93
N LEU A 14 15.35 -23.87 -14.18
CA LEU A 14 16.04 -23.91 -15.46
C LEU A 14 15.10 -24.37 -16.59
N ALA A 15 14.28 -25.39 -16.33
CA ALA A 15 13.29 -25.87 -17.29
C ALA A 15 12.24 -24.81 -17.63
N LEU A 16 11.76 -24.07 -16.61
CA LEU A 16 10.80 -22.97 -16.80
C LEU A 16 11.41 -21.81 -17.61
N GLU A 17 12.68 -21.46 -17.38
CA GLU A 17 13.37 -20.42 -18.15
C GLU A 17 13.53 -20.81 -19.62
N GLN A 18 14.00 -22.04 -19.87
CA GLN A 18 14.15 -22.55 -21.24
C GLN A 18 12.80 -22.60 -21.96
N LEU A 19 11.75 -23.02 -21.25
CA LEU A 19 10.41 -23.07 -21.83
C LEU A 19 9.88 -21.66 -22.11
N HIS A 20 10.05 -20.71 -21.20
CA HIS A 20 9.66 -19.31 -21.41
C HIS A 20 10.37 -18.68 -22.61
N ALA A 21 11.67 -18.94 -22.77
CA ALA A 21 12.45 -18.46 -23.90
C ALA A 21 11.99 -19.06 -25.25
N ARG A 22 11.62 -20.35 -25.26
CA ARG A 22 11.15 -21.05 -26.47
C ARG A 22 9.67 -20.77 -26.79
N ARG A 23 8.89 -20.46 -25.77
CA ARG A 23 7.43 -20.34 -25.80
C ARG A 23 6.97 -19.17 -24.92
N PRO A 24 7.22 -17.93 -25.36
CA PRO A 24 6.80 -16.73 -24.62
C PRO A 24 5.27 -16.60 -24.55
N ASP A 25 4.54 -17.32 -25.40
CA ASP A 25 3.07 -17.40 -25.41
C ASP A 25 2.48 -18.11 -24.18
N LEU A 26 3.28 -18.90 -23.45
CA LEU A 26 2.79 -19.69 -22.31
C LEU A 26 2.62 -18.86 -21.03
N HIS A 27 3.04 -17.59 -21.01
CA HIS A 27 2.88 -16.68 -19.87
C HIS A 27 3.33 -17.30 -18.53
N LEU A 28 4.59 -17.74 -18.50
CA LEU A 28 5.20 -18.43 -17.36
C LEU A 28 5.78 -17.49 -16.30
N GLU A 29 5.46 -16.18 -16.36
CA GLU A 29 6.04 -15.19 -15.45
C GLU A 29 5.68 -15.46 -14.00
N TYR A 30 4.46 -15.92 -13.72
CA TYR A 30 4.05 -16.26 -12.35
C TYR A 30 4.83 -17.45 -11.75
N PRO A 31 4.83 -18.65 -12.38
CA PRO A 31 5.59 -19.77 -11.83
C PRO A 31 7.10 -19.52 -11.78
N LEU A 32 7.65 -18.72 -12.71
CA LEU A 32 9.06 -18.28 -12.66
C LEU A 32 9.31 -17.35 -11.47
N ALA A 33 8.48 -16.34 -11.27
CA ALA A 33 8.65 -15.39 -10.17
C ALA A 33 8.50 -16.07 -8.79
N GLU A 34 7.54 -16.99 -8.64
CA GLU A 34 7.42 -17.82 -7.43
C GLU A 34 8.67 -18.67 -7.19
N ARG A 35 9.25 -19.27 -8.24
CA ARG A 35 10.44 -20.11 -8.10
C ARG A 35 11.67 -19.30 -7.73
N TRP A 36 11.86 -18.14 -8.35
CA TRP A 36 12.94 -17.22 -7.99
C TRP A 36 12.79 -16.70 -6.55
N LEU A 37 11.57 -16.40 -6.12
CA LEU A 37 11.29 -16.00 -4.74
C LEU A 37 11.65 -17.13 -3.75
N ALA A 38 11.27 -18.37 -4.06
CA ALA A 38 11.62 -19.54 -3.24
C ALA A 38 13.14 -19.80 -3.18
N ALA A 39 13.87 -19.46 -4.25
CA ALA A 39 15.32 -19.52 -4.29
C ALA A 39 16.01 -18.35 -3.54
N GLY A 40 15.24 -17.38 -3.03
CA GLY A 40 15.76 -16.19 -2.34
C GLY A 40 16.27 -15.08 -3.27
N GLU A 41 16.19 -15.29 -4.58
CA GLU A 41 16.65 -14.33 -5.60
C GLU A 41 15.56 -13.27 -5.86
N THR A 42 15.38 -12.38 -4.88
CA THR A 42 14.28 -11.39 -4.90
C THR A 42 14.38 -10.45 -6.11
N ALA A 43 15.58 -10.02 -6.50
CA ALA A 43 15.76 -9.17 -7.67
C ALA A 43 15.23 -9.82 -8.97
N ALA A 44 15.51 -11.11 -9.18
CA ALA A 44 15.04 -11.85 -10.35
C ALA A 44 13.52 -12.06 -10.28
N ALA A 45 12.98 -12.45 -9.12
CA ALA A 45 11.55 -12.62 -8.91
C ALA A 45 10.76 -11.34 -9.21
N ARG A 46 11.25 -10.20 -8.69
CA ARG A 46 10.67 -8.87 -8.92
C ARG A 46 10.67 -8.49 -10.40
N ALA A 47 11.81 -8.64 -11.07
CA ALA A 47 11.93 -8.30 -12.49
C ALA A 47 10.97 -9.10 -13.38
N ILE A 48 10.85 -10.41 -13.12
CA ILE A 48 9.91 -11.29 -13.86
C ILE A 48 8.46 -10.91 -13.56
N ALA A 49 8.12 -10.67 -12.29
CA ALA A 49 6.75 -10.30 -11.92
C ALA A 49 6.33 -8.96 -12.53
N GLU A 50 7.19 -7.95 -12.51
CA GLU A 50 6.93 -6.66 -13.16
C GLU A 50 6.82 -6.78 -14.68
N ALA A 51 7.64 -7.62 -15.31
CA ALA A 51 7.53 -7.90 -16.74
C ALA A 51 6.18 -8.53 -17.10
N GLY A 52 5.74 -9.53 -16.34
CA GLY A 52 4.44 -10.14 -16.53
C GLY A 52 3.28 -9.17 -16.29
N LEU A 53 3.41 -8.25 -15.32
CA LEU A 53 2.42 -7.20 -15.08
C LEU A 53 2.39 -6.14 -16.17
N ARG A 54 3.52 -5.82 -16.83
CA ARG A 54 3.51 -4.96 -18.03
C ARG A 54 2.70 -5.60 -19.17
N ALA A 55 2.80 -6.92 -19.34
CA ALA A 55 2.03 -7.64 -20.34
C ALA A 55 0.55 -7.79 -19.94
N LYS A 56 0.28 -8.06 -18.65
CA LYS A 56 -1.06 -8.27 -18.11
C LYS A 56 -1.21 -7.59 -16.74
N PRO A 57 -1.62 -6.32 -16.68
CA PRO A 57 -1.68 -5.54 -15.44
C PRO A 57 -2.62 -6.12 -14.36
N GLY A 58 -3.66 -6.84 -14.79
CA GLY A 58 -4.64 -7.49 -13.90
C GLY A 58 -4.24 -8.89 -13.42
N TYR A 59 -3.01 -9.36 -13.69
CA TYR A 59 -2.59 -10.70 -13.29
C TYR A 59 -2.29 -10.75 -11.78
N TYR A 60 -3.33 -10.97 -10.98
CA TYR A 60 -3.26 -10.85 -9.52
C TYR A 60 -2.22 -11.77 -8.88
N GLN A 61 -1.93 -12.94 -9.47
CA GLN A 61 -0.89 -13.82 -8.95
C GLN A 61 0.50 -13.17 -8.95
N LEU A 62 0.79 -12.27 -9.90
CA LEU A 62 2.05 -11.52 -9.93
C LEU A 62 2.08 -10.41 -8.87
N HIS A 63 0.95 -9.73 -8.66
CA HIS A 63 0.80 -8.80 -7.52
C HIS A 63 0.98 -9.53 -6.19
N LEU A 64 0.49 -10.77 -6.07
CA LEU A 64 0.68 -11.60 -4.89
C LEU A 64 2.17 -11.90 -4.64
N THR A 65 2.93 -12.24 -5.70
CA THR A 65 4.37 -12.47 -5.60
C THR A 65 5.12 -11.20 -5.16
N LEU A 66 4.79 -10.04 -5.75
CA LEU A 66 5.38 -8.75 -5.35
C LEU A 66 5.06 -8.40 -3.89
N GLY A 67 3.84 -8.68 -3.42
CA GLY A 67 3.47 -8.45 -2.01
C GLY A 67 4.30 -9.28 -1.04
N LYS A 68 4.47 -10.59 -1.32
CA LYS A 68 5.31 -11.48 -0.50
C LYS A 68 6.77 -11.02 -0.47
N LEU A 69 7.28 -10.58 -1.62
CA LEU A 69 8.64 -10.11 -1.78
C LEU A 69 8.88 -8.80 -1.02
N ALA A 70 7.96 -7.84 -1.13
CA ALA A 70 8.02 -6.59 -0.39
C ALA A 70 7.93 -6.81 1.12
N GLU A 71 7.13 -7.77 1.61
CA GLU A 71 7.14 -8.16 3.02
C GLU A 71 8.50 -8.70 3.46
N HIS A 72 9.12 -9.58 2.67
CA HIS A 72 10.43 -10.15 2.97
C HIS A 72 11.53 -9.07 3.03
N GLU A 73 11.43 -8.05 2.18
CA GLU A 73 12.36 -6.91 2.14
C GLU A 73 12.04 -5.82 3.19
N GLY A 74 10.95 -5.95 3.94
CA GLY A 74 10.51 -4.94 4.92
C GLY A 74 9.88 -3.69 4.29
N HIS A 75 9.57 -3.71 3.00
CA HIS A 75 8.89 -2.63 2.28
C HIS A 75 7.37 -2.67 2.51
N THR A 76 6.93 -2.38 3.74
CA THR A 76 5.53 -2.51 4.19
C THR A 76 4.53 -1.79 3.29
N ALA A 77 4.81 -0.55 2.89
CA ALA A 77 3.90 0.24 2.05
C ALA A 77 3.70 -0.39 0.66
N GLU A 78 4.78 -0.94 0.08
CA GLU A 78 4.71 -1.63 -1.21
C GLU A 78 3.92 -2.93 -1.08
N ALA A 79 4.15 -3.71 -0.02
CA ALA A 79 3.39 -4.93 0.27
C ALA A 79 1.88 -4.65 0.42
N ILE A 80 1.51 -3.59 1.14
CA ILE A 80 0.11 -3.16 1.27
C ILE A 80 -0.50 -2.83 -0.10
N GLY A 81 0.22 -2.09 -0.94
CA GLY A 81 -0.23 -1.75 -2.30
C GLY A 81 -0.47 -2.99 -3.16
N ALA A 82 0.48 -3.92 -3.14
CA ALA A 82 0.41 -5.17 -3.89
C ALA A 82 -0.76 -6.07 -3.41
N TYR A 83 -0.95 -6.23 -2.11
CA TYR A 83 -2.08 -7.02 -1.58
C TYR A 83 -3.44 -6.37 -1.83
N ARG A 84 -3.53 -5.04 -1.81
CA ARG A 84 -4.76 -4.35 -2.24
C ARG A 84 -5.09 -4.65 -3.70
N ALA A 85 -4.11 -4.67 -4.59
CA ALA A 85 -4.32 -5.05 -5.99
C ALA A 85 -4.81 -6.51 -6.12
N VAL A 86 -4.28 -7.43 -5.30
CA VAL A 86 -4.76 -8.82 -5.25
C VAL A 86 -6.22 -8.88 -4.82
N ILE A 87 -6.60 -8.19 -3.75
CA ILE A 87 -7.99 -8.21 -3.24
C ILE A 87 -8.97 -7.53 -4.19
N ALA A 88 -8.55 -6.48 -4.88
CA ALA A 88 -9.38 -5.85 -5.91
C ALA A 88 -9.71 -6.80 -7.07
N ALA A 89 -8.74 -7.63 -7.48
CA ALA A 89 -8.92 -8.58 -8.58
C ALA A 89 -9.53 -9.92 -8.14
N CYS A 90 -9.21 -10.39 -6.93
CA CYS A 90 -9.68 -11.65 -6.37
C CYS A 90 -9.99 -11.47 -4.87
N PRO A 91 -11.21 -11.01 -4.52
CA PRO A 91 -11.59 -10.79 -3.12
C PRO A 91 -11.57 -12.06 -2.25
N ALA A 92 -11.69 -13.24 -2.88
CA ALA A 92 -11.66 -14.53 -2.21
C ALA A 92 -10.23 -15.00 -1.83
N ASN A 93 -9.19 -14.23 -2.18
CA ASN A 93 -7.81 -14.57 -1.81
C ASN A 93 -7.57 -14.30 -0.31
N LEU A 94 -7.91 -15.29 0.52
CA LEU A 94 -7.82 -15.21 1.97
C LEU A 94 -6.38 -14.95 2.46
N PHE A 95 -5.37 -15.45 1.74
CA PHE A 95 -3.97 -15.20 2.08
C PHE A 95 -3.66 -13.70 2.00
N ALA A 96 -3.94 -13.06 0.85
CA ALA A 96 -3.69 -11.63 0.67
C ALA A 96 -4.52 -10.78 1.64
N ALA A 97 -5.75 -11.20 1.94
CA ALA A 97 -6.62 -10.50 2.88
C ALA A 97 -6.04 -10.54 4.31
N HIS A 98 -5.60 -11.72 4.75
CA HIS A 98 -4.99 -11.88 6.07
C HIS A 98 -3.68 -11.09 6.20
N ARG A 99 -2.81 -11.15 5.18
CA ARG A 99 -1.57 -10.36 5.15
C ARG A 99 -1.84 -8.85 5.19
N LEU A 100 -2.76 -8.37 4.36
CA LEU A 100 -3.13 -6.95 4.32
C LEU A 100 -3.65 -6.46 5.68
N LEU A 101 -4.52 -7.23 6.33
CA LEU A 101 -5.04 -6.88 7.66
C LEU A 101 -3.91 -6.79 8.70
N GLY A 102 -2.99 -7.76 8.72
CA GLY A 102 -1.85 -7.74 9.63
C GLY A 102 -0.94 -6.52 9.42
N LEU A 103 -0.63 -6.20 8.16
CA LEU A 103 0.25 -5.07 7.82
C LEU A 103 -0.40 -3.72 8.16
N VAL A 104 -1.68 -3.53 7.84
CA VAL A 104 -2.41 -2.28 8.12
C VAL A 104 -2.68 -2.11 9.62
N ALA A 105 -2.88 -3.20 10.37
CA ALA A 105 -3.04 -3.14 11.83
C ALA A 105 -1.71 -2.88 12.55
N SER A 106 -0.58 -3.27 11.94
CA SER A 106 0.76 -3.03 12.49
C SER A 106 1.33 -1.66 12.11
N GLU A 107 0.75 -0.98 11.11
CA GLU A 107 0.96 0.46 10.94
C GLU A 107 0.28 1.17 12.11
N PRO A 108 0.97 2.08 12.85
CA PRO A 108 0.25 3.04 13.67
C PRO A 108 -0.74 3.76 12.74
N PRO A 109 -2.00 4.02 13.17
CA PRO A 109 -3.05 4.52 12.30
C PRO A 109 -2.48 5.63 11.42
N ALA A 110 -2.45 5.37 10.10
CA ALA A 110 -1.76 6.21 9.14
C ALA A 110 -1.95 7.67 9.52
N THR A 111 -0.86 8.35 9.86
CA THR A 111 -0.92 9.78 10.13
C THR A 111 -1.68 10.38 8.96
N PRO A 112 -2.85 11.02 9.20
CA PRO A 112 -3.67 11.54 8.12
C PRO A 112 -2.77 12.40 7.22
N PRO A 113 -2.99 12.36 5.88
CA PRO A 113 -2.11 12.93 4.89
C PRO A 113 -1.57 14.27 5.39
N ARG A 114 -0.24 14.41 5.39
CA ARG A 114 0.42 15.65 5.80
C ARG A 114 -0.32 16.77 5.08
N PRO A 115 -1.00 17.69 5.79
CA PRO A 115 -1.88 18.64 5.14
C PRO A 115 -1.04 19.38 4.10
N ALA A 116 -1.49 19.30 2.84
CA ALA A 116 -1.09 20.27 1.83
C ALA A 116 -1.27 21.65 2.48
N ALA A 117 -0.30 22.54 2.24
CA ALA A 117 -0.28 23.86 2.85
C ALA A 117 -1.70 24.46 2.84
N PRO A 118 -2.21 24.93 4.00
CA PRO A 118 -3.61 25.30 4.15
C PRO A 118 -3.91 26.52 3.27
N GLY A 119 -4.47 26.26 2.09
CA GLY A 119 -4.75 27.29 1.09
C GLY A 119 -5.95 26.93 0.23
N ASP A 120 -5.90 25.81 -0.50
CA ASP A 120 -6.79 25.64 -1.67
C ASP A 120 -7.49 24.28 -1.81
N ASP A 121 -7.49 23.42 -0.80
CA ASP A 121 -8.07 22.07 -0.97
C ASP A 121 -9.62 22.08 -0.89
N PRO A 122 -10.36 21.76 -1.98
CA PRO A 122 -11.82 21.74 -2.01
C PRO A 122 -12.44 20.69 -1.08
N PHE A 123 -11.67 19.67 -0.64
CA PHE A 123 -12.19 18.52 0.11
C PHE A 123 -12.08 18.63 1.63
N VAL A 124 -11.68 19.79 2.16
CA VAL A 124 -11.61 20.01 3.62
C VAL A 124 -13.02 20.02 4.22
N ASN A 125 -13.29 19.13 5.18
CA ASN A 125 -14.59 19.01 5.86
C ASN A 125 -14.45 18.98 7.42
N PRO A 126 -15.55 19.22 8.16
CA PRO A 126 -15.54 19.27 9.63
C PRO A 126 -15.20 17.93 10.30
N THR A 127 -15.39 16.80 9.61
CA THR A 127 -15.07 15.46 10.13
C THR A 127 -13.57 15.28 10.26
N MET A 128 -12.77 15.80 9.32
CA MET A 128 -11.31 15.76 9.43
C MET A 128 -10.80 16.56 10.64
N ALA A 129 -11.35 17.75 10.90
CA ALA A 129 -10.96 18.55 12.06
C ALA A 129 -11.29 17.86 13.39
N GLN A 130 -12.43 17.16 13.45
CA GLN A 130 -12.80 16.35 14.62
C GLN A 130 -11.84 15.18 14.83
N LEU A 131 -11.44 14.50 13.76
CA LEU A 131 -10.44 13.41 13.84
C LEU A 131 -9.08 13.93 14.34
N TYR A 132 -8.64 15.10 13.88
CA TYR A 132 -7.41 15.71 14.43
C TYR A 132 -7.54 16.10 15.90
N ALA A 133 -8.71 16.59 16.32
CA ALA A 133 -8.95 16.94 17.72
C ALA A 133 -8.93 15.70 18.63
N SER A 134 -9.57 14.60 18.21
CA SER A 134 -9.60 13.35 18.99
C SER A 134 -8.24 12.65 19.08
N GLN A 135 -7.36 12.89 18.11
CA GLN A 135 -5.96 12.41 18.12
C GLN A 135 -5.01 13.32 18.91
N GLY A 136 -5.50 14.40 19.54
CA GLY A 136 -4.68 15.36 20.28
C GLY A 136 -3.92 16.35 19.39
N HIS A 137 -4.09 16.30 18.07
CA HIS A 137 -3.49 17.21 17.10
C HIS A 137 -4.25 18.54 16.97
N ARG A 138 -4.38 19.22 18.11
CA ARG A 138 -5.20 20.42 18.31
C ARG A 138 -4.89 21.57 17.35
N ALA A 139 -3.61 21.89 17.16
CA ALA A 139 -3.18 22.94 16.24
C ALA A 139 -3.65 22.69 14.79
N LYS A 140 -3.67 21.42 14.35
CA LYS A 140 -4.14 21.04 13.01
C LYS A 140 -5.67 21.15 12.91
N ALA A 141 -6.39 20.73 13.95
CA ALA A 141 -7.85 20.87 14.02
C ALA A 141 -8.30 22.33 13.93
N ILE A 142 -7.66 23.23 14.67
CA ILE A 142 -7.94 24.68 14.64
C ILE A 142 -7.67 25.28 13.26
N ALA A 143 -6.56 24.92 12.61
CA ALA A 143 -6.23 25.42 11.27
C ALA A 143 -7.29 25.03 10.22
N ILE A 144 -7.83 23.81 10.33
CA ILE A 144 -8.91 23.34 9.46
C ILE A 144 -10.21 24.08 9.77
N TYR A 145 -10.60 24.22 11.05
CA TYR A 145 -11.81 24.95 11.41
C TYR A 145 -11.76 26.41 10.98
N ARG A 146 -10.61 27.09 11.09
CA ARG A 146 -10.43 28.45 10.57
C ARG A 146 -10.59 28.52 9.06
N THR A 147 -10.16 27.49 8.33
CA THR A 147 -10.33 27.41 6.87
C THR A 147 -11.80 27.22 6.48
N LEU A 148 -12.54 26.39 7.22
CA LEU A 148 -13.97 26.22 7.05
C LEU A 148 -14.76 27.49 7.41
N LEU A 149 -14.35 28.19 8.47
CA LEU A 149 -14.95 29.45 8.90
C LEU A 149 -14.71 30.57 7.87
N ARG A 150 -13.58 30.59 7.16
CA ARG A 150 -13.38 31.53 6.03
C ARG A 150 -14.39 31.30 4.90
N ARG A 151 -14.83 30.05 4.68
CA ARG A 151 -15.86 29.71 3.68
C ARG A 151 -17.27 30.02 4.18
N ASN A 152 -17.51 29.91 5.48
CA ASN A 152 -18.77 30.26 6.12
C ASN A 152 -18.54 31.08 7.41
N PRO A 153 -18.35 32.41 7.32
CA PRO A 153 -17.98 33.25 8.46
C PRO A 153 -19.02 33.36 9.58
N GLY A 154 -20.26 32.93 9.32
CA GLY A 154 -21.36 32.96 10.30
C GLY A 154 -21.54 31.66 11.09
N ASP A 155 -20.67 30.67 10.91
CA ASP A 155 -20.82 29.38 11.56
C ASP A 155 -20.39 29.42 13.05
N SER A 156 -21.39 29.52 13.93
CA SER A 156 -21.21 29.55 15.38
C SER A 156 -20.69 28.21 15.93
N VAL A 157 -20.95 27.09 15.25
CA VAL A 157 -20.47 25.76 15.66
C VAL A 157 -18.96 25.65 15.44
N LEU A 158 -18.47 26.12 14.30
CA LEU A 158 -17.02 26.17 14.02
C LEU A 158 -16.29 27.11 14.99
N THR A 159 -16.89 28.26 15.28
CA THR A 159 -16.34 29.24 16.21
C THR A 159 -16.22 28.65 17.62
N ALA A 160 -17.29 28.04 18.14
CA ALA A 160 -17.28 27.40 19.45
C ALA A 160 -16.24 26.28 19.56
N ARG A 161 -16.07 25.49 18.49
CA ARG A 161 -15.06 24.42 18.45
C ARG A 161 -13.63 24.94 18.44
N ILE A 162 -13.35 26.05 17.76
CA ILE A 162 -12.04 26.70 17.82
C ILE A 162 -11.77 27.17 19.24
N THR A 163 -12.71 27.86 19.87
CA THR A 163 -12.54 28.38 21.24
C THR A 163 -12.36 27.25 22.26
N ALA A 164 -13.15 26.17 22.18
CA ALA A 164 -12.97 24.99 23.02
C ALA A 164 -11.57 24.37 22.83
N LEU A 165 -11.10 24.28 21.58
CA LEU A 165 -9.75 23.85 21.22
C LEU A 165 -8.66 24.91 21.43
N GLU A 166 -8.96 26.08 21.99
CA GLU A 166 -7.94 27.02 22.48
C GLU A 166 -7.86 27.00 24.02
N GLN A 167 -8.93 26.59 24.72
CA GLN A 167 -9.04 26.69 26.19
C GLN A 167 -8.65 25.46 27.02
N GLU A 168 -8.74 24.24 26.49
CA GLU A 168 -8.15 23.04 27.13
C GLU A 168 -6.63 23.20 27.37
N PRO A 169 -6.14 23.01 28.60
CA PRO A 169 -4.71 23.01 28.87
C PRO A 169 -4.05 21.72 28.34
N GLN A 170 -2.81 21.83 27.85
CA GLN A 170 -1.98 20.66 27.55
C GLN A 170 -1.62 19.98 28.87
N SER A 171 -2.25 18.84 29.14
CA SER A 171 -1.84 17.89 30.19
C SER A 171 -0.64 17.06 29.73
#